data_AF-A0A0D2RPY2-F1
#
_entry.id   AF-A0A0D2RPY2-F1
#
_cell.length_a   1.000
_cell.length_b   1.000
_cell.length_c   1.000
_cell.angle_alpha   90.00
_cell.angle_beta   90.00
_cell.angle_gamma   90.00
#
_symmetry.space_group_name_H-M   'P 1'
#
loop_
_entity.id
_entity.type
_entity.pdbx_description
1 polymer ?
#
loop_
_entity_poly.entity_id
_entity_poly.type
_entity_poly.pdbx_seq_one_letter_code
_entity_poly.pdbx_strand_id
1 'polypeptide(L)'
;MQTKNEWFNQSEFRVWYIEASKARIYHYGDDSVSLVAQTVLLYVFENILKLLHTFMPFVTEELWQALPNRREALIISSWPQTSLPRSTHLVKRFENLQALTRAIWNARAEYYVEPAKRITASIVGSEEVIQYIST
;
A
#
# COMPACT_ATOMS: atom_id res chain seq x y z
N MET A 1 -23.68 24.38 4.09
CA MET A 1 -22.27 24.60 4.48
C MET A 1 -21.78 23.36 5.23
N GLN A 2 -21.26 22.37 4.51
CA GLN A 2 -20.58 21.18 5.06
C GLN A 2 -19.63 20.63 3.99
N THR A 3 -18.61 21.42 3.66
CA THR A 3 -17.49 21.03 2.80
C THR A 3 -16.28 20.73 3.67
N LYS A 4 -16.32 19.62 4.40
CA LYS A 4 -15.15 19.02 5.03
C LYS A 4 -15.37 17.53 4.99
N ASN A 5 -14.68 16.86 4.07
CA ASN A 5 -14.16 15.47 4.15
C ASN A 5 -13.83 14.88 2.77
N GLU A 6 -14.11 15.58 1.67
CA GLU A 6 -13.81 15.09 0.31
C GLU A 6 -12.32 15.12 -0.07
N TRP A 7 -11.46 15.75 0.75
CA TRP A 7 -10.03 15.90 0.48
C TRP A 7 -9.15 14.75 1.00
N PHE A 8 -9.68 13.84 1.85
CA PHE A 8 -8.89 12.73 2.41
C PHE A 8 -8.90 11.47 1.55
N ASN A 9 -9.55 11.49 0.39
CA ASN A 9 -9.65 10.34 -0.52
C ASN A 9 -8.50 10.27 -1.55
N GLN A 10 -7.52 11.18 -1.48
CA GLN A 10 -6.45 11.26 -2.47
C GLN A 10 -5.18 10.50 -2.06
N SER A 11 -5.24 9.19 -2.22
CA SER A 11 -4.29 8.35 -2.98
C SER A 11 -4.56 6.89 -2.59
N GLU A 12 -5.62 6.31 -3.14
CA GLU A 12 -6.08 4.96 -2.78
C GLU A 12 -4.91 3.95 -2.74
N PHE A 13 -4.01 4.01 -3.72
CA PHE A 13 -2.83 3.13 -3.75
C PHE A 13 -1.86 3.32 -2.57
N ARG A 14 -1.56 4.57 -2.19
CA ARG A 14 -0.54 4.90 -1.17
C ARG A 14 -0.97 4.42 0.21
N VAL A 15 -2.25 4.57 0.54
CA VAL A 15 -2.79 4.12 1.83
C VAL A 15 -2.83 2.60 1.86
N TRP A 16 -3.44 1.94 0.87
CA TRP A 16 -3.62 0.49 0.92
C TRP A 16 -2.31 -0.29 0.97
N TYR A 17 -1.32 0.07 0.15
CA TYR A 17 -0.07 -0.69 0.10
C TYR A 17 0.80 -0.48 1.34
N ILE A 18 0.91 0.76 1.85
CA ILE A 18 1.68 1.05 3.06
C ILE A 18 1.01 0.40 4.28
N GLU A 19 -0.31 0.56 4.45
CA GLU A 19 -1.03 -0.05 5.57
C GLU A 19 -0.96 -1.59 5.53
N ALA A 20 -1.10 -2.21 4.35
CA ALA A 20 -0.93 -3.66 4.21
C ALA A 20 0.50 -4.12 4.53
N SER A 21 1.51 -3.31 4.18
CA SER A 21 2.91 -3.64 4.43
C SER A 21 3.29 -3.53 5.91
N LYS A 22 2.66 -2.62 6.68
CA LYS A 22 2.88 -2.52 8.14
C LYS A 22 2.65 -3.84 8.85
N ALA A 23 1.59 -4.57 8.49
CA ALA A 23 1.29 -5.87 9.08
C ALA A 23 2.45 -6.86 8.91
N ARG A 24 3.15 -6.82 7.77
CA ARG A 24 4.31 -7.68 7.48
C ARG A 24 5.59 -7.19 8.15
N ILE A 25 5.80 -5.88 8.23
CA ILE A 25 7.00 -5.29 8.81
C ILE A 25 7.01 -5.44 10.34
N TYR A 26 5.86 -5.24 10.98
CA TYR A 26 5.71 -5.34 12.44
C TYR A 26 5.36 -6.75 12.93
N HIS A 27 5.32 -7.74 12.04
CA HIS A 27 5.07 -9.13 12.43
C HIS A 27 6.29 -9.65 13.22
N TYR A 28 6.11 -9.85 14.53
CA TYR A 28 7.15 -10.44 15.38
C TYR A 28 7.34 -11.93 15.02
N GLY A 29 8.54 -12.30 14.59
CA GLY A 29 8.96 -13.71 14.50
C GLY A 29 9.49 -14.19 13.14
N ASP A 30 9.40 -13.40 12.07
CA ASP A 30 9.97 -13.77 10.76
C ASP A 30 10.64 -12.59 10.05
N ASP A 31 11.94 -12.44 10.31
CA ASP A 31 12.77 -11.39 9.71
C ASP A 31 12.80 -11.47 8.18
N SER A 32 12.59 -12.65 7.60
CA SER A 32 12.60 -12.85 6.15
C SER A 32 11.39 -12.19 5.47
N VAL A 33 10.21 -12.30 6.09
CA VAL A 33 8.97 -11.68 5.57
C VAL A 33 9.03 -10.16 5.65
N SER A 34 9.57 -9.63 6.75
CA SER A 34 9.78 -8.19 6.91
C SER A 34 10.78 -7.65 5.87
N LEU A 35 11.89 -8.36 5.65
CA LEU A 35 12.90 -7.98 4.67
C LEU A 35 12.36 -7.95 3.24
N VAL A 36 11.55 -8.94 2.86
CA VAL A 36 10.90 -8.97 1.53
C VAL A 36 9.97 -7.77 1.36
N ALA A 37 9.14 -7.45 2.35
CA ALA A 37 8.23 -6.31 2.28
C ALA A 37 9.00 -4.98 2.15
N GLN A 38 10.07 -4.80 2.92
CA GLN A 38 10.94 -3.62 2.83
C GLN A 38 11.62 -3.50 1.46
N THR A 39 12.11 -4.62 0.91
CA THR A 39 12.75 -4.65 -0.40
C THR A 39 11.80 -4.24 -1.52
N VAL A 40 10.56 -4.75 -1.50
CA VAL A 40 9.55 -4.37 -2.51
C VAL A 40 9.14 -2.90 -2.34
N LEU A 41 8.96 -2.42 -1.10
CA LEU A 41 8.67 -1.02 -0.83
C LEU A 41 9.76 -0.09 -1.36
N LEU A 42 11.02 -0.42 -1.10
CA LEU A 42 12.18 0.33 -1.59
C LEU A 42 12.19 0.36 -3.12
N TYR A 43 12.00 -0.78 -3.78
CA TYR A 43 11.92 -0.87 -5.24
C TYR A 43 10.80 0.00 -5.82
N VAL A 44 9.59 -0.05 -5.24
CA VAL A 44 8.47 0.78 -5.72
C VAL A 44 8.75 2.26 -5.49
N PHE A 45 9.29 2.63 -4.32
CA PHE A 45 9.62 4.01 -3.99
C PHE A 45 10.66 4.61 -4.94
N GLU A 46 11.70 3.85 -5.29
CA GLU A 46 12.71 4.28 -6.26
C GLU A 46 12.13 4.57 -7.64
N ASN A 47 11.22 3.71 -8.12
CA ASN A 47 10.57 3.95 -9.40
C ASN A 47 9.64 5.17 -9.36
N ILE A 48 8.97 5.42 -8.22
CA ILE A 48 8.19 6.64 -8.02
C ILE A 48 9.09 7.89 -8.04
N LEU A 49 10.25 7.86 -7.38
CA LEU A 49 11.20 8.97 -7.40
C LEU A 49 11.68 9.29 -8.81
N LYS A 50 12.04 8.27 -9.60
CA LYS A 50 12.43 8.43 -11.01
C LYS A 50 11.35 9.07 -11.85
N LEU A 51 10.09 8.63 -11.69
CA LEU A 51 8.94 9.19 -12.41
C LEU A 51 8.64 10.63 -12.00
N LEU A 52 8.81 10.95 -10.71
CA LEU A 52 8.54 12.27 -10.16
C LEU A 52 9.68 13.28 -10.42
N HIS A 53 10.90 12.80 -10.73
CA HIS A 53 12.08 13.64 -10.90
C HIS A 53 11.91 14.73 -11.97
N THR A 54 11.17 14.43 -13.05
CA THR A 54 10.86 15.40 -14.11
C THR A 54 10.08 16.63 -13.60
N PHE A 55 9.31 16.48 -12.53
CA PHE A 55 8.47 17.54 -11.98
C PHE A 55 9.08 18.18 -10.73
N MET A 56 9.78 17.39 -9.91
CA MET A 56 10.32 17.82 -8.61
C MET A 56 11.78 17.35 -8.45
N PRO A 57 12.73 17.86 -9.26
CA PRO A 57 14.08 17.32 -9.31
C PRO A 57 14.83 17.46 -7.99
N PHE A 58 14.71 18.60 -7.31
CA PHE A 58 15.43 18.84 -6.05
C PHE A 58 14.94 17.92 -4.92
N VAL A 59 13.62 17.86 -4.70
CA VAL A 59 13.05 17.02 -3.63
C VAL A 59 13.30 15.54 -3.88
N THR A 60 13.17 15.09 -5.13
CA THR A 60 13.40 13.68 -5.46
C THR A 60 14.88 13.30 -5.36
N GLU A 61 15.80 14.22 -5.65
CA GLU A 61 17.23 14.02 -5.46
C GLU A 61 17.60 13.93 -3.98
N GLU A 62 17.09 14.84 -3.12
CA GLU A 62 17.32 14.76 -1.68
C GLU A 62 16.80 13.44 -1.08
N LEU A 63 15.58 13.03 -1.46
CA LEU A 63 15.01 11.76 -1.02
C LEU A 63 15.80 10.56 -1.54
N TRP A 64 16.31 10.62 -2.77
CA TRP A 64 17.15 9.57 -3.34
C TRP A 64 18.47 9.42 -2.59
N GLN A 65 19.16 10.51 -2.27
CA GLN A 65 20.42 10.46 -1.51
C GLN A 65 20.23 9.98 -0.06
N ALA A 66 19.03 10.10 0.51
CA ALA A 66 18.69 9.56 1.83
C ALA A 66 18.49 8.03 1.84
N LEU A 67 18.37 7.37 0.68
CA LEU A 67 18.21 5.92 0.59
C LEU A 67 19.55 5.19 0.81
N PRO A 68 19.51 3.96 1.36
CA PRO A 68 20.73 3.18 1.58
C PRO A 68 21.46 2.87 0.27
N ASN A 69 22.79 2.91 0.31
CA ASN A 69 23.68 2.56 -0.80
C ASN A 69 23.51 3.42 -2.08
N ARG A 70 23.08 4.68 -1.97
CA ARG A 70 23.03 5.63 -3.10
C ARG A 70 24.29 6.50 -3.14
N ARG A 71 25.07 6.34 -4.22
CA ARG A 71 26.29 7.13 -4.50
C ARG A 71 26.18 7.97 -5.76
N GLU A 72 25.23 7.63 -6.63
CA GLU A 72 25.00 8.28 -7.91
C GLU A 72 23.77 9.16 -7.84
N ALA A 73 23.75 10.25 -8.62
CA ALA A 73 22.63 11.16 -8.69
C ALA A 73 21.42 10.50 -9.39
N LEU A 74 20.21 10.87 -8.98
CA LEU A 74 18.97 10.34 -9.58
C LEU A 74 18.87 10.70 -11.07
N ILE A 75 19.36 11.88 -11.45
CA ILE A 75 19.31 12.38 -12.83
C ILE A 75 20.07 11.51 -13.85
N ILE A 76 21.11 10.78 -13.41
CA ILE A 76 21.88 9.86 -14.27
C ILE A 76 21.37 8.41 -14.19
N SER A 77 20.36 8.15 -13.37
CA SER A 77 19.83 6.81 -13.20
C SER A 77 19.02 6.34 -14.40
N SER A 78 19.04 5.03 -14.66
CA SER A 78 18.24 4.45 -15.73
C SER A 78 16.74 4.53 -15.42
N TRP A 79 15.96 4.85 -16.45
CA TRP A 79 14.50 4.89 -16.37
C TRP A 79 13.90 3.53 -15.92
N PRO A 80 12.79 3.52 -15.14
CA PRO A 80 12.10 2.29 -14.74
C PRO A 80 11.77 1.38 -15.92
N GLN A 81 12.07 0.08 -15.77
CA GLN A 81 11.66 -0.96 -16.71
C GLN A 81 10.25 -1.46 -16.37
N THR A 82 9.42 -1.70 -17.38
CA THR A 82 8.02 -2.11 -17.23
C THR A 82 7.78 -3.61 -17.41
N SER A 83 8.84 -4.43 -17.39
CA SER A 83 8.80 -5.86 -17.81
C SER A 83 8.36 -6.85 -16.73
N LEU A 84 7.81 -6.39 -15.60
CA LEU A 84 7.38 -7.29 -14.53
C LEU A 84 6.12 -8.08 -14.92
N PRO A 85 6.04 -9.38 -14.57
CA PRO A 85 4.85 -10.18 -14.83
C PRO A 85 3.66 -9.64 -14.03
N ARG A 86 2.56 -9.35 -14.72
CA ARG A 86 1.30 -8.92 -14.10
C ARG A 86 0.36 -10.11 -13.97
N SER A 87 -0.02 -10.45 -12.73
CA SER A 87 -1.05 -11.46 -12.47
C SER A 87 -2.41 -10.81 -12.23
N THR A 88 -3.35 -10.99 -13.17
CA THR A 88 -4.72 -10.50 -13.04
C THR A 88 -5.43 -11.08 -11.82
N HIS A 89 -5.16 -12.35 -11.49
CA HIS A 89 -5.73 -13.01 -10.32
C HIS A 89 -5.29 -12.33 -9.00
N LEU A 90 -3.99 -12.00 -8.86
CA LEU A 90 -3.49 -11.33 -7.65
C LEU A 90 -4.02 -9.90 -7.52
N VAL A 91 -4.15 -9.17 -8.64
CA VAL A 91 -4.78 -7.85 -8.65
C VAL A 91 -6.22 -7.96 -8.17
N LYS A 92 -6.99 -8.93 -8.69
CA LYS A 92 -8.39 -9.13 -8.29
C LYS A 92 -8.54 -9.48 -6.81
N ARG A 93 -7.65 -10.33 -6.29
CA ARG A 93 -7.61 -10.66 -4.86
C ARG A 93 -7.40 -9.42 -4.00
N PHE A 94 -6.48 -8.53 -4.39
CA PHE A 94 -6.22 -7.30 -3.65
C PHE A 94 -7.40 -6.32 -3.73
N GLU A 95 -8.03 -6.17 -4.89
CA GLU A 95 -9.26 -5.37 -5.05
C GLU A 95 -10.40 -5.85 -4.13
N ASN A 96 -10.58 -7.17 -4.02
CA ASN A 96 -11.61 -7.75 -3.15
C ASN A 96 -11.33 -7.43 -1.66
N LEU A 97 -10.06 -7.44 -1.23
CA LEU A 97 -9.67 -7.06 0.13
C LEU A 97 -9.97 -5.58 0.42
N GLN A 98 -9.70 -4.70 -0.55
CA GLN A 98 -10.03 -3.28 -0.45
C GLN A 98 -11.54 -3.08 -0.35
N ALA A 99 -12.32 -3.78 -1.19
CA ALA A 99 -13.78 -3.71 -1.19
C ALA A 99 -14.37 -4.19 0.15
N LEU A 100 -13.87 -5.31 0.69
CA LEU A 100 -14.28 -5.84 1.99
C LEU A 100 -14.00 -4.84 3.11
N THR A 101 -12.79 -4.28 3.15
CA THR A 101 -12.41 -3.34 4.21
C THR A 101 -13.23 -2.05 4.13
N ARG A 102 -13.51 -1.55 2.92
CA ARG A 102 -14.44 -0.42 2.70
C ARG A 102 -15.85 -0.73 3.19
N ALA A 103 -16.36 -1.94 2.92
CA ALA A 103 -17.68 -2.35 3.40
C ALA A 103 -17.74 -2.36 4.92
N ILE A 104 -16.69 -2.83 5.60
CA ILE A 104 -16.57 -2.80 7.07
C ILE A 104 -16.56 -1.35 7.57
N TRP A 105 -15.79 -0.44 6.94
CA TRP A 105 -15.77 0.97 7.33
C TRP A 105 -17.12 1.65 7.15
N ASN A 106 -17.80 1.39 6.03
CA ASN A 106 -19.14 1.92 5.77
C ASN A 106 -20.14 1.46 6.83
N ALA A 107 -20.16 0.15 7.14
CA ALA A 107 -21.02 -0.38 8.19
C ALA A 107 -20.70 0.25 9.57
N ARG A 108 -19.42 0.40 9.92
CA ARG A 108 -19.04 1.05 11.18
C ARG A 108 -19.49 2.51 11.26
N ALA A 109 -19.40 3.24 10.14
CA ALA A 109 -19.87 4.62 10.06
C ALA A 109 -21.39 4.71 10.20
N GLU A 110 -22.12 3.81 9.55
CA GLU A 110 -23.59 3.74 9.61
C GLU A 110 -24.10 3.49 11.04
N TYR A 111 -23.43 2.61 11.78
CA TYR A 111 -23.78 2.29 13.17
C TYR A 111 -23.06 3.17 14.21
N TYR A 112 -22.40 4.26 13.80
CA TYR A 112 -21.67 5.19 14.68
C TYR A 112 -20.69 4.50 15.64
N VAL A 113 -20.03 3.44 15.17
CA VAL A 113 -19.08 2.66 15.97
C VAL A 113 -17.75 3.40 16.04
N GLU A 114 -17.26 3.66 17.26
CA GLU A 114 -15.96 4.28 17.48
C GLU A 114 -14.81 3.50 16.80
N PRO A 115 -13.84 4.18 16.13
CA PRO A 115 -12.78 3.52 15.36
C PRO A 115 -11.88 2.56 16.15
N ALA A 116 -11.59 2.86 17.43
CA ALA A 116 -10.71 2.04 18.26
C ALA A 116 -11.42 0.82 18.88
N LYS A 117 -12.76 0.79 18.86
CA LYS A 117 -13.54 -0.27 19.48
C LYS A 117 -13.43 -1.56 18.66
N ARG A 118 -13.03 -2.65 19.31
CA ARG A 118 -13.06 -3.99 18.70
C ARG A 118 -14.51 -4.45 18.58
N ILE A 119 -14.87 -4.94 17.39
CA ILE A 119 -16.19 -5.49 17.09
C ILE A 119 -16.04 -6.91 16.56
N THR A 120 -16.98 -7.78 16.93
CA THR A 120 -17.09 -9.09 16.31
C THR A 120 -17.76 -8.91 14.94
N ALA A 121 -17.15 -9.46 13.89
CA ALA A 121 -17.69 -9.44 12.54
C ALA A 121 -17.72 -10.87 11.99
N SER A 122 -18.82 -11.22 11.32
CA SER A 122 -18.96 -12.48 10.58
C SER A 122 -18.99 -12.16 9.09
N ILE A 123 -18.08 -12.77 8.34
CA ILE A 123 -17.98 -12.59 6.89
C ILE A 123 -18.60 -13.83 6.25
N VAL A 124 -19.57 -13.62 5.36
CA VAL A 124 -20.16 -14.68 4.53
C VAL A 124 -19.73 -14.41 3.10
N GLY A 125 -19.06 -15.36 2.48
CA GLY A 125 -18.53 -15.23 1.12
C GLY A 125 -18.49 -16.58 0.41
N SER A 126 -18.20 -16.55 -0.89
CA SER A 126 -17.91 -17.77 -1.63
C SER A 126 -16.64 -18.46 -1.09
N GLU A 127 -16.49 -19.75 -1.36
CA GLU A 127 -15.37 -20.55 -0.88
C GLU A 127 -14.00 -19.97 -1.31
N GLU A 128 -13.95 -19.39 -2.50
CA GLU A 128 -12.79 -18.61 -2.99
C GLU A 128 -12.42 -17.47 -2.04
N VAL A 129 -13.40 -16.68 -1.59
CA VAL A 129 -13.18 -15.52 -0.71
C VAL A 129 -12.75 -15.94 0.69
N ILE A 130 -13.32 -17.04 1.21
CA ILE A 130 -13.02 -17.56 2.55
C ILE A 130 -11.59 -18.10 2.62
N GLN A 131 -11.13 -18.84 1.61
CA GLN A 131 -9.75 -19.31 1.53
C GLN A 131 -8.71 -18.18 1.56
N TYR A 132 -9.06 -16.99 1.05
CA TYR A 132 -8.13 -15.86 1.00
C TYR A 132 -7.91 -15.17 2.34
N ILE A 133 -8.86 -15.28 3.28
CA ILE A 133 -8.89 -14.54 4.55
C ILE A 133 -8.44 -15.41 5.73
N SER A 134 -8.56 -16.74 5.62
CA SER A 134 -8.23 -17.67 6.71
C SER A 134 -6.76 -18.13 6.76
N THR A 135 -5.87 -17.53 5.97
CA THR A 135 -4.42 -17.84 5.93
C THR A 135 -3.62 -16.65 6.43
#